data_AF-M3CC17-F1
#
_entry.id   AF-M3CC17-F1
#
_cell.length_a   1.000
_cell.length_b   1.000
_cell.length_c   1.000
_cell.angle_alpha   90.00
_cell.angle_beta   90.00
_cell.angle_gamma   90.00
#
_symmetry.space_group_name_H-M   'P 1'
#
loop_
_entity.id
_entity.type
_entity.pdbx_description
1 polymer ?
#
loop_
_entity_poly.entity_id
_entity_poly.type
_entity_poly.pdbx_seq_one_letter_code
_entity_poly.pdbx_strand_id
1 'polypeptide(L)'
;MGPPAKRRKIDVIRRQKPVEELTFSIDARQEYLTGFSKRKAARREQAREQAIKEAKEEKIRERKELRDQRKADLETHVAEVNKVLREQKALAIGKDPDEVDSDASDEFGGFDDDKNNSSSITGEGEPLPDDAEYVDEDKYTTVTVEAMDESEDEEEVAAKKAAEKAHYAKIEEEKAAELAAKRKKRPWLKDGAEKPKKKKFRYESKAERSLTRQKQKSKSSKAAKERRGKSEK
;
A
#
# COMPACT_ATOMS: atom_id res chain seq x y z
N MET A 1 31.12 -14.73 -11.18
CA MET A 1 30.40 -15.52 -10.16
C MET A 1 29.18 -16.17 -10.81
N GLY A 2 29.14 -17.50 -10.89
CA GLY A 2 28.02 -18.23 -11.49
C GLY A 2 26.77 -18.23 -10.59
N PRO A 3 25.56 -18.39 -11.16
CA PRO A 3 24.33 -18.42 -10.37
C PRO A 3 24.32 -19.63 -9.41
N PRO A 4 23.78 -19.47 -8.19
CA PRO A 4 23.80 -20.54 -7.20
C PRO A 4 23.03 -21.76 -7.69
N ALA A 5 23.62 -22.94 -7.49
CA ALA A 5 23.03 -24.21 -7.90
C ALA A 5 21.70 -24.43 -7.19
N LYS A 6 20.70 -24.93 -7.95
CA LYS A 6 19.38 -25.28 -7.41
C LYS A 6 19.53 -26.42 -6.39
N ARG A 7 19.44 -26.08 -5.11
CA ARG A 7 19.38 -27.06 -4.01
C ARG A 7 18.15 -27.94 -4.17
N ARG A 8 18.33 -29.26 -4.21
CA ARG A 8 17.22 -30.20 -4.26
C ARG A 8 16.66 -30.34 -2.84
N LYS A 9 15.34 -30.53 -2.70
CA LYS A 9 14.68 -30.70 -1.38
C LYS A 9 15.30 -31.83 -0.56
N ILE A 10 15.87 -32.83 -1.22
CA ILE A 10 16.55 -33.99 -0.62
C ILE A 10 17.82 -33.57 0.14
N ASP A 11 18.51 -32.53 -0.32
CA ASP A 11 19.74 -32.04 0.32
C ASP A 11 19.46 -31.38 1.67
N VAL A 12 18.26 -30.79 1.84
CA VAL A 12 17.83 -30.23 3.13
C VAL A 12 17.56 -31.34 4.14
N ILE A 13 16.89 -32.42 3.70
CA ILE A 13 16.56 -33.57 4.54
C ILE A 13 17.84 -34.32 4.95
N ARG A 14 18.82 -34.47 4.06
CA ARG A 14 20.12 -35.10 4.40
C ARG A 14 20.99 -34.26 5.34
N ARG A 15 20.82 -32.93 5.33
CA ARG A 15 21.57 -32.02 6.22
C ARG A 15 21.00 -32.00 7.63
N GLN A 16 19.70 -32.27 7.77
CA GLN A 16 19.11 -32.51 9.08
C GLN A 16 19.59 -33.88 9.58
N LYS A 17 19.98 -33.97 10.86
CA LYS A 17 20.39 -35.23 11.47
C LYS A 17 19.27 -36.27 11.26
N PRO A 18 19.60 -37.52 10.89
CA PRO A 18 18.59 -38.57 10.79
C PRO A 18 17.88 -38.67 12.14
N VAL A 19 16.54 -38.62 12.13
CA VAL A 19 15.75 -38.78 13.34
C VAL A 19 15.84 -40.26 13.73
N GLU A 20 16.48 -40.53 14.87
CA GLU A 20 16.77 -41.90 15.33
C GLU A 20 15.48 -42.66 15.71
N GLU A 21 14.46 -41.95 16.21
CA GLU A 21 13.18 -42.54 16.62
C GLU A 21 11.98 -41.70 16.15
N LEU A 22 11.05 -42.36 15.45
CA LEU A 22 9.79 -41.75 15.02
C LEU A 22 8.67 -42.16 15.97
N THR A 23 8.28 -41.25 16.87
CA THR A 23 7.14 -41.46 17.77
C THR A 23 5.84 -41.00 17.10
N PHE A 24 4.86 -41.89 17.00
CA PHE A 24 3.55 -41.57 16.46
C PHE A 24 2.57 -41.32 17.60
N SER A 25 2.47 -40.07 18.07
CA SER A 25 1.42 -39.74 19.04
C SER A 25 0.05 -39.74 18.36
N ILE A 26 -0.90 -40.40 19.00
CA ILE A 26 -2.28 -40.49 18.51
C ILE A 26 -2.92 -39.09 18.53
N ASP A 27 -2.58 -38.25 19.50
CA ASP A 27 -3.09 -36.89 19.64
C ASP A 27 -2.62 -35.99 18.48
N ALA A 28 -1.33 -36.02 18.13
CA ALA A 28 -0.83 -35.26 16.98
C ALA A 28 -1.45 -35.77 15.66
N ARG A 29 -1.76 -37.07 15.58
CA ARG A 29 -2.49 -37.63 14.43
C ARG A 29 -3.92 -37.12 14.38
N GLN A 30 -4.63 -37.04 15.50
CA GLN A 30 -5.98 -36.49 15.60
C GLN A 30 -6.01 -35.00 15.24
N GLU A 31 -5.07 -34.21 15.77
CA GLU A 31 -4.89 -32.81 15.41
C GLU A 31 -4.52 -32.61 13.93
N TYR A 32 -3.68 -33.51 13.39
CA TYR A 32 -3.32 -33.44 11.98
C TYR A 32 -4.52 -33.71 11.07
N LEU A 33 -5.34 -34.71 11.38
CA LEU A 33 -6.53 -35.09 10.61
C LEU A 33 -7.65 -34.04 10.71
N THR A 34 -7.95 -33.57 11.92
CA THR A 34 -9.05 -32.61 12.16
C THR A 34 -8.64 -31.15 11.95
N GLY A 35 -7.35 -30.84 12.12
CA GLY A 35 -6.80 -29.49 12.05
C GLY A 35 -6.59 -28.97 10.62
N PHE A 36 -7.00 -29.67 9.57
CA PHE A 36 -6.87 -29.16 8.20
C PHE A 36 -7.65 -27.85 8.00
N SER A 37 -8.83 -27.74 8.62
CA SER A 37 -9.60 -26.48 8.64
C SER A 37 -8.85 -25.38 9.38
N LYS A 38 -8.25 -25.68 10.54
CA LYS A 38 -7.42 -24.76 11.33
C LYS A 38 -6.19 -24.29 10.53
N ARG A 39 -5.45 -25.20 9.88
CA ARG A 39 -4.31 -24.85 9.02
C ARG A 39 -4.71 -24.06 7.79
N LYS A 40 -5.91 -24.28 7.24
CA LYS A 40 -6.43 -23.47 6.14
C LYS A 40 -6.81 -22.07 6.62
N ALA A 41 -7.41 -21.94 7.81
CA ALA A 41 -7.68 -20.66 8.44
C ALA A 41 -6.37 -19.91 8.74
N ALA A 42 -5.41 -20.55 9.41
CA ALA A 42 -4.10 -19.97 9.72
C ALA A 42 -3.36 -19.49 8.47
N ARG A 43 -3.38 -20.25 7.36
CA ARG A 43 -2.80 -19.79 6.09
C ARG A 43 -3.52 -18.56 5.52
N ARG A 44 -4.85 -18.49 5.65
CA ARG A 44 -5.61 -17.32 5.22
C ARG A 44 -5.30 -16.11 6.10
N GLU A 45 -5.13 -16.31 7.39
CA GLU A 45 -4.77 -15.27 8.36
C GLU A 45 -3.35 -14.76 8.13
N GLN A 46 -2.37 -15.65 8.00
CA GLN A 46 -1.00 -15.28 7.65
C GLN A 46 -0.92 -14.47 6.35
N ALA A 47 -1.68 -14.85 5.32
CA ALA A 47 -1.73 -14.08 4.08
C ALA A 47 -2.36 -12.69 4.29
N ARG A 48 -3.36 -12.56 5.17
CA ARG A 48 -3.96 -11.26 5.52
C ARG A 48 -3.01 -10.41 6.34
N GLU A 49 -2.33 -11.00 7.32
CA GLU A 49 -1.35 -10.32 8.17
C GLU A 49 -0.17 -9.80 7.34
N GLN A 50 0.33 -10.60 6.39
CA GLN A 50 1.36 -10.16 5.45
C GLN A 50 0.90 -8.98 4.61
N ALA A 51 -0.29 -9.05 4.02
CA ALA A 51 -0.85 -7.94 3.24
C ALA A 51 -1.04 -6.67 4.08
N ILE A 52 -1.47 -6.80 5.34
CA ILE A 52 -1.59 -5.67 6.27
C ILE A 52 -0.23 -5.09 6.60
N LYS A 53 0.79 -5.93 6.82
CA LYS A 53 2.15 -5.49 7.11
C LYS A 53 2.75 -4.75 5.93
N GLU A 54 2.64 -5.30 4.73
CA GLU A 54 3.10 -4.66 3.49
C GLU A 54 2.40 -3.31 3.27
N ALA A 55 1.07 -3.25 3.42
CA ALA A 55 0.33 -1.99 3.27
C ALA A 55 0.72 -0.92 4.31
N LYS A 56 1.08 -1.32 5.55
CA LYS A 56 1.60 -0.38 6.56
C LYS A 56 3.00 0.12 6.18
N GLU A 57 3.88 -0.77 5.74
CA GLU A 57 5.22 -0.41 5.29
C GLU A 57 5.18 0.52 4.08
N GLU A 58 4.30 0.27 3.11
CA GLU A 58 4.07 1.14 1.95
C GLU A 58 3.60 2.52 2.37
N LYS A 59 2.60 2.63 3.25
CA LYS A 59 2.14 3.93 3.78
C LYS A 59 3.24 4.71 4.51
N ILE A 60 4.11 4.01 5.25
CA ILE A 60 5.24 4.65 5.93
C ILE A 60 6.25 5.17 4.91
N ARG A 61 6.54 4.39 3.86
CA ARG A 61 7.43 4.82 2.77
C ARG A 61 6.85 6.02 2.01
N GLU A 62 5.59 5.98 1.64
CA GLU A 62 4.90 7.10 0.97
C GLU A 62 4.95 8.38 1.82
N ARG A 63 4.70 8.28 3.13
CA ARG A 63 4.81 9.42 4.04
C ARG A 63 6.23 9.95 4.14
N LYS A 64 7.23 9.06 4.15
CA LYS A 64 8.63 9.46 4.18
C LYS A 64 9.00 10.17 2.87
N GLU A 65 8.63 9.61 1.72
CA GLU A 65 8.84 10.22 0.41
C GLU A 65 8.20 11.60 0.31
N LEU A 66 6.98 11.80 0.81
CA LEU A 66 6.35 13.12 0.85
C LEU A 66 7.09 14.11 1.75
N ARG A 67 7.64 13.66 2.89
CA ARG A 67 8.45 14.53 3.76
C ARG A 67 9.77 14.89 3.10
N ASP A 68 10.42 13.93 2.46
CA ASP A 68 11.69 14.14 1.75
C ASP A 68 11.49 15.07 0.55
N GLN A 69 10.39 14.93 -0.19
CA GLN A 69 9.99 15.85 -1.27
C GLN A 69 9.77 17.26 -0.74
N ARG A 70 8.95 17.43 0.32
CA ARG A 70 8.73 18.75 0.92
C ARG A 70 10.02 19.39 1.42
N LYS A 71 10.93 18.59 1.99
CA LYS A 71 12.23 19.08 2.45
C LYS A 71 13.08 19.55 1.26
N ALA A 72 13.15 18.76 0.18
CA ALA A 72 13.86 19.15 -1.03
C ALA A 72 13.28 20.42 -1.65
N ASP A 73 11.96 20.54 -1.75
CA ASP A 73 11.28 21.72 -2.28
C ASP A 73 11.60 22.97 -1.44
N LEU A 74 11.60 22.83 -0.11
CA LEU A 74 11.99 23.90 0.81
C LEU A 74 13.47 24.29 0.64
N GLU A 75 14.38 23.32 0.55
CA GLU A 75 15.80 23.57 0.31
C GLU A 75 16.04 24.28 -1.02
N THR A 76 15.36 23.87 -2.09
CA THR A 76 15.44 24.55 -3.38
C THR A 76 14.90 25.97 -3.30
N HIS A 77 13.77 26.17 -2.61
CA HIS A 77 13.19 27.50 -2.48
C HIS A 77 14.08 28.44 -1.66
N VAL A 78 14.64 27.98 -0.54
CA VAL A 78 15.60 28.76 0.25
C VAL A 78 16.85 29.09 -0.56
N ALA A 79 17.37 28.14 -1.34
CA ALA A 79 18.51 28.38 -2.22
C ALA A 79 18.18 29.44 -3.30
N GLU A 80 16.99 29.39 -3.90
CA GLU A 80 16.51 30.38 -4.87
C GLU A 80 16.34 31.77 -4.24
N VAL A 81 15.73 31.87 -3.06
CA VAL A 81 15.56 33.13 -2.31
C VAL A 81 16.92 33.71 -1.94
N ASN A 82 17.83 32.90 -1.42
CA ASN A 82 19.19 33.32 -1.09
C ASN A 82 19.95 33.78 -2.33
N LYS A 83 19.76 33.13 -3.48
CA LYS A 83 20.34 33.54 -4.76
C LYS A 83 19.81 34.90 -5.20
N VAL A 84 18.49 35.12 -5.17
CA VAL A 84 17.88 36.42 -5.51
C VAL A 84 18.36 37.51 -4.56
N LEU A 85 18.45 37.22 -3.26
CA LEU A 85 18.96 38.18 -2.28
C LEU A 85 20.43 38.52 -2.51
N ARG A 86 21.27 37.53 -2.86
CA ARG A 86 22.67 37.75 -3.26
C ARG A 86 22.77 38.60 -4.52
N GLU A 87 21.95 38.33 -5.55
CA GLU A 87 21.89 39.13 -6.79
C GLU A 87 21.48 40.58 -6.50
N GLN A 88 20.48 40.81 -5.64
CA GLN A 88 20.06 42.16 -5.24
C GLN A 88 21.14 42.88 -4.43
N LYS A 89 21.80 42.21 -3.49
CA LYS A 89 22.93 42.77 -2.72
C LYS A 89 24.12 43.12 -3.62
N ALA A 90 24.44 42.25 -4.58
CA ALA A 90 25.48 42.46 -5.57
C ALA A 90 25.20 43.72 -6.43
N LEU A 91 23.97 43.89 -6.90
CA LEU A 91 23.53 45.09 -7.63
C LEU A 91 23.58 46.36 -6.78
N ALA A 92 23.27 46.28 -5.49
CA ALA A 92 23.31 47.43 -4.58
C ALA A 92 24.74 47.88 -4.24
N ILE A 93 25.69 46.95 -4.14
CA ILE A 93 27.09 47.20 -3.78
C ILE A 93 27.97 47.41 -5.03
N GLY A 94 27.50 47.01 -6.21
CA GLY A 94 28.25 47.10 -7.48
C GLY A 94 29.38 46.06 -7.59
N LYS A 95 29.26 44.93 -6.87
CA LYS A 95 30.27 43.87 -6.76
C LYS A 95 29.72 42.55 -7.31
N ASP A 96 30.58 41.66 -7.80
CA ASP A 96 30.14 40.37 -8.36
C ASP A 96 29.39 39.50 -7.34
N PRO A 97 28.33 38.78 -7.77
CA PRO A 97 27.43 38.04 -6.90
C PRO A 97 28.09 36.87 -6.15
N ASP A 98 29.22 36.36 -6.63
CA ASP A 98 30.01 35.31 -5.96
C ASP A 98 31.01 35.88 -4.91
N GLU A 99 31.25 37.20 -4.87
CA GLU A 99 32.20 37.85 -3.92
C GLU A 99 31.52 38.57 -2.74
N VAL A 100 30.18 38.52 -2.64
CA VAL A 100 29.39 39.14 -1.56
C VAL A 100 29.04 38.16 -0.42
N ASP A 101 29.59 36.95 -0.46
CA ASP A 101 29.33 35.89 0.53
C ASP A 101 30.49 35.79 1.55
N SER A 102 30.53 36.66 2.56
CA SER A 102 31.54 36.52 3.63
C SER A 102 31.26 37.19 4.98
N ASP A 103 30.10 37.81 5.23
CA ASP A 103 29.94 38.56 6.50
C ASP A 103 28.53 38.55 7.11
N ALA A 104 27.69 37.57 6.77
CA ALA A 104 26.33 37.47 7.31
C ALA A 104 25.86 36.04 7.61
N SER A 105 26.78 35.06 7.61
CA SER A 105 26.47 33.66 7.95
C SER A 105 26.77 33.30 9.41
N ASP A 106 27.33 34.20 10.21
CA ASP A 106 27.78 33.92 11.59
C ASP A 106 26.80 34.40 12.69
N GLU A 107 25.67 35.03 12.34
CA GLU A 107 24.70 35.54 13.35
C GLU A 107 23.39 34.74 13.45
N PHE A 108 23.30 33.59 12.76
CA PHE A 108 22.28 32.59 13.06
C PHE A 108 22.93 31.50 13.91
N GLY A 109 23.13 31.80 15.19
CA GLY A 109 23.59 30.85 16.20
C GLY A 109 22.65 29.64 16.21
N GLY A 110 23.15 28.52 15.70
CA GLY A 110 22.40 27.29 15.58
C GLY A 110 21.79 26.91 16.93
N PHE A 111 20.53 26.46 16.90
CA PHE A 111 20.08 25.55 17.95
C PHE A 111 21.01 24.35 17.88
N ASP A 112 21.95 24.26 18.83
CA ASP A 112 22.80 23.11 19.05
C ASP A 112 21.91 21.86 19.06
N ASP A 113 22.09 21.02 18.04
CA ASP A 113 21.52 19.68 17.92
C ASP A 113 22.26 18.77 18.90
N ASP A 114 22.03 19.02 20.19
CA ASP A 114 22.44 18.14 21.28
C ASP A 114 21.57 16.87 21.20
N LYS A 115 22.01 15.93 20.36
CA LYS A 115 21.47 14.58 20.22
C LYS A 115 21.70 13.69 21.46
N ASN A 116 21.52 14.23 22.65
CA ASN A 116 21.71 13.50 23.90
C ASN A 116 20.72 13.82 25.03
N ASN A 117 19.61 14.52 24.76
CA ASN A 117 18.58 14.75 25.78
C ASN A 117 17.15 14.30 25.39
N SER A 118 17.03 13.07 24.87
CA SER A 118 15.73 12.36 24.77
C SER A 118 15.54 11.36 25.93
N SER A 119 16.20 11.57 27.07
CA SER A 119 16.05 10.68 28.23
C SER A 119 16.32 11.40 29.56
N SER A 120 15.66 12.53 29.83
CA SER A 120 15.32 12.98 31.19
C SER A 120 14.58 14.33 31.14
N ILE A 121 13.25 14.30 31.08
CA ILE A 121 12.43 15.43 31.54
C ILE A 121 11.30 14.90 32.45
N THR A 122 11.73 14.24 33.52
CA THR A 122 11.04 14.33 34.81
C THR A 122 11.48 15.66 35.43
N GLY A 123 10.64 16.68 35.35
CA GLY A 123 10.91 18.00 35.92
C GLY A 123 9.70 18.91 35.76
N GLU A 124 9.08 19.21 36.88
CA GLU A 124 7.85 19.96 37.09
C GLU A 124 7.74 21.24 36.24
N GLY A 125 6.74 21.27 35.37
CA GLY A 125 6.25 22.46 34.69
C GLY A 125 4.75 22.24 34.48
N GLU A 126 3.95 23.26 34.79
CA GLU A 126 2.48 23.22 34.74
C GLU A 126 1.93 22.44 33.55
N PRO A 127 0.86 21.63 33.73
CA PRO A 127 0.17 21.06 32.60
C PRO A 127 -0.50 22.21 31.83
N LEU A 128 0.12 22.67 30.75
CA LEU A 128 -0.64 23.31 29.68
C LEU A 128 -1.72 22.29 29.25
N PRO A 129 -3.00 22.69 29.20
CA PRO A 129 -4.05 21.82 28.71
C PRO A 129 -3.91 21.67 27.20
N ASP A 130 -2.98 20.83 26.76
CA ASP A 130 -2.77 20.48 25.35
C ASP A 130 -3.78 19.42 24.86
N ASP A 131 -4.94 19.32 25.51
CA ASP A 131 -6.11 18.52 25.10
C ASP A 131 -7.21 19.40 24.51
N ALA A 132 -6.85 20.44 23.76
CA ALA A 132 -7.77 21.00 22.77
C ALA A 132 -7.86 20.02 21.60
N GLU A 133 -8.57 18.91 21.82
CA GLU A 133 -9.00 18.02 20.75
C GLU A 133 -9.71 18.89 19.70
N TYR A 134 -9.08 19.06 18.54
CA TYR A 134 -9.73 19.65 17.38
C TYR A 134 -10.83 18.70 16.95
N VAL A 135 -12.02 18.89 17.52
CA VAL A 135 -13.24 18.27 17.03
C VAL A 135 -13.55 18.96 15.71
N ASP A 136 -13.29 18.26 14.60
CA ASP A 136 -13.67 18.74 13.27
C ASP A 136 -15.10 19.28 13.31
N GLU A 137 -15.32 20.47 12.76
CA GLU A 137 -16.61 21.16 12.72
C GLU A 137 -17.71 20.29 12.06
N ASP A 138 -17.30 19.31 11.24
CA ASP A 138 -18.17 18.32 10.57
C ASP A 138 -18.60 17.13 11.48
N LYS A 139 -18.08 17.01 12.71
CA LYS A 139 -18.40 15.92 13.66
C LYS A 139 -19.38 16.32 14.76
N TYR A 140 -19.84 17.57 14.80
CA TYR A 140 -20.92 17.96 15.68
C TYR A 140 -22.26 17.52 15.10
N THR A 141 -22.71 16.33 15.46
CA THR A 141 -24.15 16.02 15.40
C THR A 141 -24.79 16.65 16.63
N THR A 142 -25.51 17.74 16.44
CA THR A 142 -26.28 18.37 17.53
C THR A 142 -27.41 17.43 17.94
N VAL A 143 -27.36 16.91 19.16
CA VAL A 143 -28.45 16.14 19.76
C VAL A 143 -29.42 17.13 20.42
N THR A 144 -30.51 17.44 19.73
CA THR A 144 -31.62 18.20 20.30
C THR A 144 -32.52 17.25 21.08
N VAL A 145 -32.62 17.45 22.39
CA VAL A 145 -33.60 16.75 23.23
C VAL A 145 -34.86 17.61 23.27
N GLU A 146 -35.81 17.33 22.39
CA GLU A 146 -37.16 17.89 22.49
C GLU A 146 -37.96 17.10 23.53
N ALA A 147 -38.71 17.83 24.37
CA ALA A 147 -39.72 17.21 25.21
C ALA A 147 -40.77 16.59 24.28
N MET A 148 -41.06 15.31 24.47
CA MET A 148 -42.04 14.58 23.70
C MET A 148 -43.44 15.07 24.06
N ASP A 149 -43.85 16.20 23.48
CA ASP A 149 -45.25 16.64 23.46
C ASP A 149 -45.97 15.79 22.41
N GLU A 150 -46.98 15.03 22.84
CA GLU A 150 -47.73 14.02 22.06
C GLU A 150 -48.64 14.62 20.97
N SER A 151 -48.18 15.64 20.24
CA SER A 151 -48.87 16.21 19.08
C SER A 151 -47.89 16.56 17.95
N GLU A 152 -47.05 15.62 17.56
CA GLU A 152 -46.17 15.75 16.38
C GLU A 152 -47.04 15.63 15.11
N ASP A 153 -47.22 16.74 14.39
CA ASP A 153 -48.02 16.83 13.17
C ASP A 153 -47.52 15.82 12.11
N GLU A 154 -48.43 14.96 11.64
CA GLU A 154 -48.12 13.82 10.74
C GLU A 154 -47.42 14.23 9.43
N GLU A 155 -47.57 15.48 8.98
CA GLU A 155 -46.88 16.03 7.80
C GLU A 155 -45.36 16.20 8.01
N GLU A 156 -44.90 16.55 9.20
CA GLU A 156 -43.47 16.78 9.45
C GLU A 156 -42.70 15.45 9.50
N VAL A 157 -43.32 14.42 10.08
CA VAL A 157 -42.77 13.05 10.11
C VAL A 157 -42.71 12.46 8.69
N ALA A 158 -43.70 12.76 7.84
CA ALA A 158 -43.69 12.36 6.44
C ALA A 158 -42.56 13.05 5.66
N ALA A 159 -42.31 14.34 5.91
CA ALA A 159 -41.22 15.08 5.28
C ALA A 159 -39.83 14.55 5.70
N LYS A 160 -39.63 14.24 6.99
CA LYS A 160 -38.38 13.65 7.50
C LYS A 160 -38.10 12.27 6.89
N LYS A 161 -39.11 11.40 6.79
CA LYS A 161 -38.98 10.08 6.12
C LYS A 161 -38.72 10.20 4.62
N ALA A 162 -39.30 11.20 3.95
CA ALA A 162 -39.03 11.45 2.53
C ALA A 162 -37.58 11.91 2.30
N ALA A 163 -37.05 12.77 3.18
CA ALA A 163 -35.67 13.23 3.13
C ALA A 163 -34.65 12.10 3.38
N GLU A 164 -34.92 11.23 4.36
CA GLU A 164 -34.07 10.06 4.66
C GLU A 164 -34.03 9.08 3.45
N LYS A 165 -35.20 8.81 2.85
CA LYS A 165 -35.30 7.96 1.66
C LYS A 165 -34.54 8.55 0.46
N ALA A 166 -34.58 9.87 0.29
CA ALA A 166 -33.80 10.55 -0.76
C ALA A 166 -32.29 10.48 -0.52
N HIS A 167 -31.85 10.54 0.75
CA HIS A 167 -30.43 10.39 1.11
C HIS A 167 -29.94 8.95 0.85
N TYR A 168 -30.73 7.94 1.21
CA TYR A 168 -30.40 6.54 0.94
C TYR A 168 -30.32 6.23 -0.56
N ALA A 169 -31.21 6.81 -1.36
CA ALA A 169 -31.20 6.66 -2.82
C ALA A 169 -29.92 7.23 -3.45
N LYS A 170 -29.44 8.40 -2.99
CA LYS A 170 -28.18 9.00 -3.47
C LYS A 170 -26.96 8.12 -3.15
N ILE A 171 -26.91 7.53 -1.95
CA ILE A 171 -25.83 6.59 -1.56
C ILE A 171 -25.84 5.35 -2.45
N GLU A 172 -27.02 4.86 -2.85
CA GLU A 172 -27.14 3.69 -3.72
C GLU A 172 -26.68 4.01 -5.15
N GLU A 173 -27.00 5.20 -5.67
CA GLU A 173 -26.52 5.70 -6.96
C GLU A 173 -24.99 5.88 -7.00
N GLU A 174 -24.38 6.43 -5.95
CA GLU A 174 -22.93 6.56 -5.84
C GLU A 174 -22.23 5.19 -5.80
N LYS A 175 -22.77 4.23 -5.05
CA LYS A 175 -22.27 2.84 -5.03
C LYS A 175 -22.42 2.17 -6.39
N ALA A 176 -23.52 2.40 -7.09
CA ALA A 176 -23.74 1.88 -8.45
C ALA A 176 -22.74 2.50 -9.46
N ALA A 177 -22.47 3.80 -9.35
CA ALA A 177 -21.47 4.50 -10.17
C ALA A 177 -20.04 4.00 -9.90
N GLU A 178 -19.68 3.76 -8.64
CA GLU A 178 -18.38 3.20 -8.25
C GLU A 178 -18.21 1.76 -8.78
N LEU A 179 -19.26 0.94 -8.70
CA LEU A 179 -19.27 -0.41 -9.27
C LEU A 179 -19.13 -0.38 -10.80
N ALA A 180 -19.79 0.56 -11.47
CA ALA A 180 -19.67 0.76 -12.91
C ALA A 180 -18.25 1.20 -13.32
N ALA A 181 -17.61 2.08 -12.54
CA ALA A 181 -16.22 2.48 -12.74
C ALA A 181 -15.25 1.29 -12.54
N LYS A 182 -15.47 0.46 -11.53
CA LYS A 182 -14.71 -0.80 -11.30
C LYS A 182 -14.89 -1.79 -12.44
N ARG A 183 -16.05 -1.83 -13.10
CA ARG A 183 -16.29 -2.65 -14.31
C ARG A 183 -15.51 -2.15 -15.51
N LYS A 184 -15.40 -0.82 -15.71
CA LYS A 184 -14.62 -0.21 -16.80
C LYS A 184 -13.11 -0.46 -16.66
N LYS A 185 -12.58 -0.57 -15.44
CA LYS A 185 -11.16 -0.85 -15.15
C LYS A 185 -10.74 -2.32 -15.36
N ARG A 186 -11.69 -3.25 -15.55
CA ARG A 186 -11.42 -4.68 -15.76
C ARG A 186 -11.70 -5.03 -17.22
N PRO A 187 -10.67 -5.28 -18.06
CA PRO A 187 -10.87 -5.46 -19.50
C PRO A 187 -11.72 -6.68 -19.89
N TRP A 188 -11.88 -7.67 -18.99
CA TRP A 188 -12.76 -8.83 -19.21
C TRP A 188 -14.22 -8.60 -18.76
N LEU A 189 -14.52 -7.41 -18.26
CA LEU A 189 -15.84 -7.02 -17.73
C LEU A 189 -16.46 -5.86 -18.53
N LYS A 190 -15.73 -5.37 -19.55
CA LYS A 190 -16.16 -4.36 -20.50
C LYS A 190 -16.90 -5.09 -21.64
N ASP A 191 -18.16 -4.73 -21.81
CA ASP A 191 -19.05 -4.97 -22.95
C ASP A 191 -18.96 -6.36 -23.60
N GLY A 192 -19.83 -7.27 -23.16
CA GLY A 192 -20.20 -8.48 -23.92
C GLY A 192 -19.14 -9.57 -24.06
N ALA A 193 -17.91 -9.39 -23.58
CA ALA A 193 -16.93 -10.47 -23.54
C ALA A 193 -17.36 -11.52 -22.51
N GLU A 194 -17.98 -12.61 -22.98
CA GLU A 194 -18.28 -13.78 -22.15
C GLU A 194 -17.03 -14.16 -21.37
N LYS A 195 -17.16 -14.24 -20.03
CA LYS A 195 -16.10 -14.78 -19.16
C LYS A 195 -15.57 -16.06 -19.82
N PRO A 196 -14.24 -16.23 -19.96
CA PRO A 196 -13.71 -17.40 -20.66
C PRO A 196 -14.25 -18.66 -19.99
N LYS A 197 -15.13 -19.37 -20.72
CA LYS A 197 -15.79 -20.58 -20.22
C LYS A 197 -14.68 -21.54 -19.77
N LYS A 198 -14.83 -22.11 -18.56
CA LYS A 198 -13.91 -23.14 -18.06
C LYS A 198 -13.78 -24.20 -19.13
N LYS A 199 -12.58 -24.38 -19.67
CA LYS A 199 -12.32 -25.39 -20.71
C LYS A 199 -12.67 -26.75 -20.10
N LYS A 200 -13.77 -27.36 -20.56
CA LYS A 200 -14.05 -28.76 -20.24
C LYS A 200 -12.88 -29.54 -20.85
N PHE A 201 -12.18 -30.34 -20.04
CA PHE A 201 -11.13 -31.21 -20.54
C PHE A 201 -11.76 -32.17 -21.55
N ARG A 202 -11.54 -31.87 -22.83
CA ARG A 202 -11.82 -32.77 -23.94
C ARG A 202 -10.50 -33.00 -24.65
N TYR A 203 -10.31 -34.22 -25.12
CA TYR A 203 -9.17 -34.51 -25.98
C TYR A 203 -9.30 -33.66 -27.23
N GLU A 204 -8.19 -33.01 -27.59
CA GLU A 204 -8.04 -32.37 -28.89
C GLU A 204 -8.37 -33.39 -29.99
N SER A 205 -9.12 -32.97 -31.00
CA SER A 205 -9.36 -33.79 -32.18
C SER A 205 -8.02 -34.13 -32.87
N LYS A 206 -7.99 -35.16 -33.71
CA LYS A 206 -6.74 -35.57 -34.39
C LYS A 206 -6.12 -34.43 -35.21
N ALA A 207 -6.95 -33.58 -35.82
CA ALA A 207 -6.51 -32.40 -36.55
C ALA A 207 -5.93 -31.32 -35.63
N GLU A 208 -6.61 -31.01 -34.51
CA GLU A 208 -6.13 -30.06 -33.51
C GLU A 208 -4.80 -30.51 -32.91
N ARG A 209 -4.66 -31.80 -32.58
CA ARG A 209 -3.43 -32.40 -32.06
C ARG A 209 -2.25 -32.27 -33.04
N SER A 210 -2.52 -32.35 -34.34
CA SER A 210 -1.50 -32.16 -35.37
C SER A 210 -1.00 -30.71 -35.38
N LEU A 211 -1.94 -29.75 -35.34
CA LEU A 211 -1.63 -28.32 -35.31
C LEU A 211 -0.90 -27.92 -34.03
N THR A 212 -1.31 -28.44 -32.87
CA THR A 212 -0.63 -28.17 -31.59
C THR A 212 0.78 -28.75 -31.58
N ARG A 213 0.98 -29.96 -32.12
CA ARG A 213 2.32 -30.56 -32.30
C ARG A 213 3.20 -29.73 -33.23
N GLN A 214 2.68 -29.22 -34.34
CA GLN A 214 3.42 -28.34 -35.25
C GLN A 214 3.80 -27.01 -34.58
N LYS A 215 2.89 -26.44 -33.79
CA LYS A 215 3.14 -25.21 -33.01
C LYS A 215 4.17 -25.43 -31.91
N GLN A 216 4.18 -26.58 -31.26
CA GLN A 216 5.19 -26.93 -30.28
C GLN A 216 6.58 -27.13 -30.93
N LYS A 217 6.64 -27.83 -32.07
CA LYS A 217 7.90 -28.02 -32.83
C LYS A 217 8.50 -26.70 -33.30
N SER A 218 7.68 -25.78 -33.81
CA SER A 218 8.18 -24.46 -34.24
C SER A 218 8.68 -23.62 -33.06
N LYS A 219 7.98 -23.64 -31.92
CA LYS A 219 8.42 -22.96 -30.69
C LYS A 219 9.73 -23.54 -30.13
N SER A 220 9.85 -24.86 -30.05
CA SER A 220 11.08 -25.49 -29.56
C SER A 220 12.26 -25.27 -30.50
N SER A 221 12.03 -25.30 -31.81
CA SER A 221 13.05 -24.97 -32.82
C SER A 221 13.53 -23.52 -32.70
N LYS A 222 12.62 -22.55 -32.55
CA LYS A 222 12.98 -21.14 -32.35
C LYS A 222 13.80 -20.95 -31.07
N ALA A 223 13.34 -21.50 -29.94
CA ALA A 223 14.06 -21.41 -28.68
C ALA A 223 15.43 -22.10 -28.73
N ALA A 224 15.59 -23.18 -29.50
CA ALA A 224 16.88 -23.84 -29.71
C ALA A 224 17.83 -22.98 -30.56
N LYS A 225 17.32 -22.33 -31.62
CA LYS A 225 18.09 -21.39 -32.44
C LYS A 225 18.56 -20.18 -31.63
N GLU A 226 17.69 -19.60 -30.80
CA GLU A 226 18.05 -18.50 -29.90
C GLU A 226 19.15 -18.89 -28.91
N ARG A 227 19.09 -20.11 -28.36
CA ARG A 227 20.14 -20.61 -27.45
C ARG A 227 21.48 -20.81 -28.16
N ARG A 228 21.47 -21.36 -29.38
CA ARG A 228 22.69 -21.59 -30.18
C ARG A 228 23.29 -20.28 -30.70
N GLY A 229 22.46 -19.36 -31.20
CA GLY A 229 22.92 -18.05 -31.67
C GLY A 229 23.41 -17.13 -30.55
N LYS A 230 23.00 -17.38 -29.29
CA LYS A 230 23.51 -16.65 -28.12
C LYS A 230 24.76 -17.27 -27.51
N SER A 231 25.15 -18.48 -27.92
CA SER A 231 26.44 -19.11 -27.56
C SER A 231 27.55 -18.87 -28.59
N GLU A 232 27.21 -18.35 -29.77
CA GLU A 232 28.15 -18.02 -30.87
C GLU A 232 28.58 -16.54 -30.89
N LYS A 233 28.32 -15.78 -29.82
CA LYS A 233 28.66 -14.36 -29.72
C LYS A 233 29.33 -14.06 -28.38
#